data_AF-A0A2M7Y591-F1
#
_entry.id   AF-A0A2M7Y591-F1
#
_cell.length_a   1.000
_cell.length_b   1.000
_cell.length_c   1.000
_cell.angle_alpha   90.00
_cell.angle_beta   90.00
_cell.angle_gamma   90.00
#
_symmetry.space_group_name_H-M   'P 1'
#
loop_
_entity.id
_entity.type
_entity.pdbx_description
1 polymer ?
#
loop_
_entity_poly.entity_id
_entity_poly.type
_entity_poly.pdbx_seq_one_letter_code
_entity_poly.pdbx_strand_id
1 'polypeptide(L)'
;MKVPLPAHFDLADADAYARWREEKLARHPRRLEELMVELRDPRRITAVEREAILRACARANMAVYAGACGADPDKDIPRRLAAAIGLRRLDANYLADDDGITPLAVAQAGTRSGYIPYTNRGIRWHTDGYYNEFGREIRGMVLHCVMSASAGGENRLLDHEIAYILLRDRDPEFIAALMANDAMTIPARIEDVGGASREQGPRAAGMRPPASAAEPPTARGSII
;
A
#
# COMPACT_ATOMS: atom_id res chain seq x y z
N MET A 1 -11.75 -19.40 5.65
CA MET A 1 -12.81 -18.73 6.44
C MET A 1 -12.98 -17.32 5.87
N LYS A 2 -14.21 -16.89 5.51
CA LYS A 2 -14.48 -15.51 5.05
C LYS A 2 -13.98 -14.55 6.13
N VAL A 3 -13.22 -13.53 5.75
CA VAL A 3 -13.10 -12.35 6.60
C VAL A 3 -14.34 -11.52 6.27
N PRO A 4 -15.35 -11.47 7.15
CA PRO A 4 -16.51 -10.62 6.92
C PRO A 4 -16.04 -9.17 6.76
N LEU A 5 -16.72 -8.41 5.89
CA LEU A 5 -16.57 -6.97 5.87
C LEU A 5 -16.78 -6.45 7.30
N PRO A 6 -15.83 -5.67 7.86
CA PRO A 6 -16.05 -5.02 9.14
C PRO A 6 -17.38 -4.26 9.14
N ALA A 7 -18.13 -4.32 10.24
CA ALA A 7 -19.47 -3.74 10.32
C ALA A 7 -19.53 -2.25 9.94
N HIS A 8 -18.47 -1.49 10.23
CA HIS A 8 -18.39 -0.08 9.84
C HIS A 8 -18.27 0.15 8.34
N PHE A 9 -17.95 -0.87 7.53
CA PHE A 9 -17.99 -0.81 6.06
C PHE A 9 -19.30 -1.34 5.47
N ASP A 10 -20.20 -1.89 6.28
CA ASP A 10 -21.58 -2.17 5.84
C ASP A 10 -22.35 -0.84 5.72
N LEU A 11 -22.90 -0.57 4.54
CA LEU A 11 -23.67 0.64 4.30
C LEU A 11 -25.02 0.62 5.04
N ALA A 12 -25.52 -0.57 5.39
CA ALA A 12 -26.76 -0.72 6.16
C ALA A 12 -26.56 -0.51 7.67
N ASP A 13 -25.34 -0.63 8.19
CA ASP A 13 -25.02 -0.45 9.61
C ASP A 13 -24.51 0.98 9.88
N ALA A 14 -25.44 1.93 9.90
CA ALA A 14 -25.14 3.34 10.16
C ALA A 14 -24.54 3.57 11.56
N ASP A 15 -24.93 2.77 12.55
CA ASP A 15 -24.47 2.90 13.93
C ASP A 15 -23.02 2.45 14.10
N ALA A 16 -22.64 1.32 13.48
CA ALA A 16 -21.25 0.89 13.46
C ALA A 16 -20.36 1.89 12.74
N TYR A 17 -20.83 2.44 11.62
CA TYR A 17 -20.12 3.49 10.90
C TYR A 17 -19.92 4.74 11.77
N ALA A 18 -20.98 5.24 12.41
CA ALA A 18 -20.91 6.45 13.22
C ALA A 18 -19.88 6.34 14.35
N ARG A 19 -19.89 5.22 15.10
CA ARG A 19 -18.92 4.96 16.17
C ARG A 19 -17.48 4.89 15.66
N TRP A 20 -17.25 4.12 14.60
CA TRP A 20 -15.92 3.97 14.01
C TRP A 20 -15.40 5.30 13.45
N ARG A 21 -16.26 6.04 12.73
CA ARG A 21 -15.95 7.36 12.17
C ARG A 21 -15.54 8.34 13.27
N GLU A 22 -16.32 8.45 14.34
CA GLU A 22 -16.01 9.35 15.47
C GLU A 22 -14.67 8.99 16.09
N GLU A 23 -14.43 7.71 16.37
CA GLU A 23 -13.18 7.21 16.94
C GLU A 23 -11.98 7.48 16.03
N LYS A 24 -12.12 7.20 14.73
CA LYS A 24 -11.09 7.41 13.71
C LYS A 24 -10.73 8.89 13.59
N LEU A 25 -11.72 9.78 13.46
CA LEU A 25 -11.50 11.22 13.35
C LEU A 25 -10.90 11.81 14.63
N ALA A 26 -11.35 11.39 15.82
CA ALA A 26 -10.84 11.88 17.09
C ALA A 26 -9.35 11.53 17.31
N ARG A 27 -8.90 10.38 16.78
CA ARG A 27 -7.53 9.89 16.94
C ARG A 27 -6.60 10.21 15.77
N HIS A 28 -7.13 10.69 14.65
CA HIS A 28 -6.34 10.98 13.47
C HIS A 28 -5.26 12.04 13.79
N PRO A 29 -4.00 11.84 13.35
CA PRO A 29 -2.93 12.82 13.52
C PRO A 29 -3.30 14.20 12.98
N ARG A 30 -2.89 15.26 13.67
CA ARG A 30 -3.04 16.65 13.18
C ARG A 30 -1.74 17.22 12.63
N ARG A 31 -0.62 16.56 12.92
CA ARG A 31 0.72 16.96 12.52
C ARG A 31 1.58 15.73 12.24
N LEU A 32 2.63 15.89 11.43
CA LEU A 32 3.48 14.80 10.97
C LEU A 32 4.19 14.08 12.14
N GLU A 33 4.57 14.82 13.18
CA GLU A 33 5.35 14.30 14.31
C GLU A 33 4.58 13.24 15.10
N GLU A 34 3.25 13.21 15.01
CA GLU A 34 2.42 12.17 15.63
C GLU A 34 2.49 10.83 14.89
N LEU A 35 3.07 10.80 13.68
CA LEU A 35 3.33 9.62 12.87
C LEU A 35 4.81 9.22 12.87
N MET A 36 5.68 10.08 13.41
CA MET A 36 7.12 9.85 13.43
C MET A 36 7.51 8.87 14.54
N VAL A 37 8.30 7.86 14.20
CA VAL A 37 8.86 6.89 15.14
C VAL A 37 10.38 6.85 14.96
N GLU A 38 11.11 7.29 15.97
CA GLU A 38 12.56 7.16 16.01
C GLU A 38 12.95 5.71 16.28
N LEU A 39 13.79 5.15 15.41
CA LEU A 39 14.33 3.79 15.53
C LEU A 39 15.83 3.87 15.74
N ARG A 40 16.33 3.25 16.80
CA ARG A 40 17.78 3.17 17.05
C ARG A 40 18.49 2.35 15.97
N ASP A 41 17.92 1.19 15.64
CA ASP A 41 18.40 0.30 14.59
C ASP A 41 17.19 -0.42 13.95
N PRO A 42 16.77 -0.03 12.73
CA PRO A 42 15.65 -0.66 12.02
C PRO A 42 15.85 -2.17 11.79
N ARG A 43 17.10 -2.67 11.81
CA ARG A 43 17.38 -4.11 11.69
C ARG A 43 17.01 -4.89 12.96
N ARG A 44 16.90 -4.20 14.10
CA ARG A 44 16.74 -4.79 15.43
C ARG A 44 15.82 -3.92 16.31
N ILE A 45 14.63 -3.61 15.82
CA ILE A 45 13.67 -2.82 16.58
C ILE A 45 13.28 -3.51 17.89
N THR A 46 13.15 -2.72 18.94
CA THR A 46 12.65 -3.13 20.25
C THR A 46 11.13 -3.35 20.22
N ALA A 47 10.59 -4.01 21.25
CA ALA A 47 9.14 -4.15 21.41
C ALA A 47 8.43 -2.79 21.50
N VAL A 48 9.07 -1.80 22.14
CA VAL A 48 8.51 -0.45 22.29
C VAL A 48 8.43 0.27 20.94
N GLU A 49 9.49 0.21 20.14
CA GLU A 49 9.54 0.79 18.79
C GLU A 49 8.54 0.10 17.86
N ARG A 50 8.45 -1.23 17.91
CA ARG A 50 7.46 -2.00 17.15
C ARG A 50 6.03 -1.57 17.48
N GLU A 51 5.70 -1.48 18.76
CA GLU A 51 4.37 -1.05 19.20
C GLU A 51 4.08 0.41 18.82
N ALA A 52 5.09 1.29 18.79
CA ALA A 52 4.93 2.65 18.31
C ALA A 52 4.54 2.70 16.83
N ILE A 53 5.21 1.92 15.98
CA ILE A 53 4.87 1.78 14.55
C ILE A 53 3.43 1.27 14.39
N LEU A 54 3.08 0.19 15.08
CA LEU A 54 1.74 -0.41 14.96
C LEU A 54 0.63 0.54 15.44
N ARG A 55 0.87 1.31 16.51
CA ARG A 55 -0.08 2.33 16.98
C ARG A 55 -0.24 3.47 15.97
N ALA A 56 0.83 3.92 15.33
CA ALA A 56 0.73 4.94 14.27
C ALA A 56 -0.07 4.40 13.07
N CYS A 57 0.24 3.19 12.61
CA CYS A 57 -0.50 2.53 11.52
C CYS A 57 -1.99 2.34 11.88
N ALA A 58 -2.32 1.93 13.11
CA ALA A 58 -3.71 1.77 13.53
C ALA A 58 -4.49 3.10 13.55
N ARG A 59 -3.82 4.24 13.77
CA ARG A 59 -4.45 5.57 13.77
C ARG A 59 -4.65 6.14 12.38
N ALA A 60 -3.69 5.94 11.47
CA ALA A 60 -3.64 6.67 10.20
C ALA A 60 -3.26 5.84 8.96
N ASN A 61 -3.25 4.51 9.07
CA ASN A 61 -2.81 3.57 8.03
C ASN A 61 -1.34 3.74 7.59
N MET A 62 -0.53 4.49 8.34
CA MET A 62 0.88 4.73 8.05
C MET A 62 1.68 5.06 9.31
N ALA A 63 3.00 4.91 9.19
CA ALA A 63 4.00 5.42 10.13
C ALA A 63 5.20 5.91 9.32
N VAL A 64 5.88 6.95 9.81
CA VAL A 64 7.14 7.44 9.24
C VAL A 64 8.22 7.14 10.27
N TYR A 65 9.27 6.43 9.90
CA TYR A 65 10.37 6.20 10.82
C TYR A 65 11.60 7.01 10.43
N ALA A 66 12.33 7.45 11.45
CA ALA A 66 13.65 8.02 11.31
C ALA A 66 14.65 7.07 11.98
N GLY A 67 15.82 6.89 11.37
CA GLY A 67 16.84 5.98 11.87
C GLY A 67 18.25 6.44 11.52
N ALA A 68 19.24 5.87 12.19
CA ALA A 68 20.63 6.27 12.05
C ALA A 68 21.40 5.53 10.94
N CYS A 69 20.70 4.92 9.97
CA CYS A 69 21.32 4.13 8.90
C CYS A 69 22.02 4.96 7.82
N GLY A 70 21.79 6.28 7.77
CA GLY A 70 22.42 7.16 6.77
C GLY A 70 22.12 6.68 5.34
N ALA A 71 23.17 6.60 4.50
CA ALA A 71 23.08 6.17 3.11
C ALA A 71 23.43 4.69 2.87
N ASP A 72 23.23 3.85 3.89
CA ASP A 72 23.52 2.41 3.82
C ASP A 72 22.51 1.70 2.89
N PRO A 73 22.95 1.12 1.75
CA PRO A 73 22.06 0.47 0.78
C PRO A 73 21.68 -0.97 1.17
N ASP A 74 22.07 -1.43 2.36
CA ASP A 74 21.82 -2.79 2.83
C ASP A 74 20.32 -3.10 2.96
N LYS A 75 19.85 -3.98 2.08
CA LYS A 75 18.47 -4.46 2.05
C LYS A 75 18.02 -5.16 3.32
N ASP A 76 18.94 -5.58 4.21
CA ASP A 76 18.56 -6.10 5.52
C ASP A 76 17.86 -5.07 6.39
N ILE A 77 18.08 -3.77 6.14
CA ILE A 77 17.40 -2.68 6.84
C ILE A 77 15.87 -2.80 6.68
N PRO A 78 15.31 -2.62 5.47
CA PRO A 78 13.87 -2.74 5.28
C PRO A 78 13.36 -4.17 5.46
N ARG A 79 14.15 -5.19 5.12
CA ARG A 79 13.76 -6.61 5.24
C ARG A 79 13.46 -7.02 6.68
N ARG A 80 14.36 -6.68 7.61
CA ARG A 80 14.19 -7.03 9.02
C ARG A 80 13.13 -6.17 9.70
N LEU A 81 13.06 -4.89 9.35
CA LEU A 81 11.99 -4.01 9.80
C LEU A 81 10.61 -4.58 9.43
N ALA A 82 10.40 -4.89 8.15
CA ALA A 82 9.17 -5.48 7.63
C ALA A 82 8.80 -6.78 8.37
N ALA A 83 9.77 -7.69 8.54
CA ALA A 83 9.55 -8.94 9.25
C ALA A 83 9.17 -8.75 10.73
N ALA A 84 9.74 -7.75 11.40
CA ALA A 84 9.46 -7.42 12.80
C ALA A 84 8.04 -6.87 13.01
N ILE A 85 7.50 -6.14 12.02
CA ILE A 85 6.11 -5.63 12.05
C ILE A 85 5.09 -6.60 11.44
N GLY A 86 5.53 -7.76 10.96
CA GLY A 86 4.67 -8.87 10.51
C GLY A 86 4.54 -9.03 9.00
N LEU A 87 5.22 -8.21 8.20
CA LEU A 87 5.27 -8.32 6.74
C LEU A 87 6.35 -9.35 6.35
N ARG A 88 5.99 -10.63 6.32
CA ARG A 88 6.93 -11.74 6.05
C ARG A 88 6.75 -12.39 4.68
N ARG A 89 5.57 -12.23 4.07
CA ARG A 89 5.27 -12.78 2.75
C ARG A 89 5.36 -11.64 1.73
N LEU A 90 6.46 -11.58 0.98
CA LEU A 90 6.68 -10.50 0.02
C LEU A 90 6.01 -10.77 -1.32
N ASP A 91 5.51 -9.71 -1.94
CA ASP A 91 5.12 -9.70 -3.34
C ASP A 91 6.38 -9.56 -4.21
N ALA A 92 6.84 -10.66 -4.80
CA ALA A 92 7.88 -10.64 -5.82
C ALA A 92 7.28 -10.14 -7.14
N ASN A 93 7.06 -8.83 -7.24
CA ASN A 93 6.57 -8.21 -8.46
C ASN A 93 7.59 -8.37 -9.61
N TYR A 94 7.16 -8.13 -10.84
CA TYR A 94 7.97 -8.35 -12.05
C TYR A 94 9.32 -7.61 -12.06
N LEU A 95 9.46 -6.52 -11.29
CA LEU A 95 10.67 -5.70 -11.23
C LEU A 95 11.40 -5.81 -9.88
N ALA A 96 10.92 -6.66 -8.96
CA ALA A 96 11.63 -6.98 -7.73
C ALA A 96 12.87 -7.81 -8.04
N ASP A 97 13.89 -7.69 -7.19
CA ASP A 97 15.02 -8.62 -7.23
C ASP A 97 14.58 -10.00 -6.66
N ASP A 98 15.47 -11.00 -6.75
CA ASP A 98 15.18 -12.39 -6.31
C ASP A 98 14.78 -12.52 -4.82
N ASP A 99 15.07 -11.49 -4.02
CA ASP A 99 14.71 -11.37 -2.60
C ASP A 99 13.32 -10.76 -2.37
N GLY A 100 12.58 -10.39 -3.42
CA GLY A 100 11.27 -9.74 -3.34
C GLY A 100 11.33 -8.27 -2.94
N ILE A 101 12.52 -7.66 -2.92
CA ILE A 101 12.73 -6.24 -2.62
C ILE A 101 12.98 -5.49 -3.92
N THR A 102 12.28 -4.37 -4.10
CA THR A 102 12.33 -3.58 -5.34
C THR A 102 13.16 -2.32 -5.15
N PRO A 103 14.44 -2.29 -5.60
CA PRO A 103 15.23 -1.07 -5.49
C PRO A 103 14.68 0.02 -6.41
N LEU A 104 14.35 1.19 -5.86
CA LEU A 104 13.96 2.36 -6.66
C LEU A 104 15.12 3.32 -6.86
N ALA A 105 15.58 3.41 -8.10
CA ALA A 105 16.55 4.38 -8.56
C ALA A 105 16.28 4.70 -10.04
N VAL A 106 16.68 5.90 -10.47
CA VAL A 106 16.57 6.29 -11.88
C VAL A 106 17.41 5.34 -12.74
N ALA A 107 16.76 4.61 -13.64
CA ALA A 107 17.41 3.69 -14.56
C ALA A 107 17.61 4.37 -15.92
N GLN A 108 18.87 4.49 -16.37
CA GLN A 108 19.19 5.08 -17.67
C GLN A 108 18.96 4.12 -18.85
N ALA A 109 18.93 2.80 -18.60
CA ALA A 109 18.75 1.77 -19.61
C ALA A 109 18.12 0.50 -19.01
N GLY A 110 17.73 -0.44 -19.89
CA GLY A 110 17.16 -1.74 -19.52
C GLY A 110 15.64 -1.69 -19.27
N THR A 111 15.06 -2.84 -18.93
CA THR A 111 13.59 -3.00 -18.79
C THR A 111 12.98 -2.01 -17.78
N ARG A 112 13.71 -1.65 -16.72
CA ARG A 112 13.26 -0.71 -15.68
C ARG A 112 13.08 0.72 -16.21
N SER A 113 13.85 1.18 -17.20
CA SER A 113 13.78 2.58 -17.68
C SER A 113 12.46 2.92 -18.38
N GLY A 114 11.69 1.91 -18.80
CA GLY A 114 10.36 2.08 -19.38
C GLY A 114 9.24 2.34 -18.36
N TYR A 115 9.51 2.20 -17.05
CA TYR A 115 8.51 2.32 -16.00
C TYR A 115 8.73 3.58 -15.16
N ILE A 116 7.64 4.32 -14.91
CA ILE A 116 7.65 5.62 -14.21
C ILE A 116 8.44 5.59 -12.87
N PRO A 117 8.33 4.56 -12.00
CA PRO A 117 9.07 4.51 -10.73
C PRO A 117 10.60 4.59 -10.87
N TYR A 118 11.14 4.28 -12.06
CA TYR A 118 12.59 4.31 -12.34
C TYR A 118 12.98 5.48 -13.25
N THR A 119 12.13 6.51 -13.31
CA THR A 119 12.41 7.78 -14.00
C THR A 119 12.44 8.92 -12.99
N ASN A 120 12.87 10.11 -13.41
CA ASN A 120 12.78 11.32 -12.59
C ASN A 120 11.39 11.99 -12.66
N ARG A 121 10.36 11.30 -13.16
CA ARG A 121 9.00 11.81 -13.29
C ARG A 121 8.19 11.46 -12.05
N GLY A 122 7.34 12.38 -11.62
CA GLY A 122 6.41 12.12 -10.53
C GLY A 122 5.46 10.96 -10.85
N ILE A 123 5.28 10.07 -9.88
CA ILE A 123 4.23 9.05 -9.91
C ILE A 123 2.91 9.67 -9.44
N ARG A 124 1.81 9.33 -10.12
CA ARG A 124 0.46 9.77 -9.72
C ARG A 124 -0.04 8.94 -8.52
N TRP A 125 -1.15 9.36 -7.93
CA TRP A 125 -1.81 8.61 -6.87
C TRP A 125 -2.09 7.16 -7.29
N HIS A 126 -1.68 6.22 -6.46
CA HIS A 126 -1.90 4.79 -6.62
C HIS A 126 -1.78 4.10 -5.27
N THR A 127 -2.20 2.84 -5.21
CA THR A 127 -1.95 1.92 -4.11
C THR A 127 -1.26 0.70 -4.67
N ASP A 128 -0.15 0.25 -4.11
CA ASP A 128 0.60 -0.89 -4.65
C ASP A 128 -0.23 -2.17 -4.75
N GLY A 129 -0.05 -2.92 -5.84
CA GLY A 129 -0.76 -4.17 -6.06
C GLY A 129 -2.23 -3.99 -6.45
N TYR A 130 -2.69 -2.78 -6.79
CA TYR A 130 -4.06 -2.55 -7.30
C TYR A 130 -4.41 -3.28 -8.59
N TYR A 131 -3.42 -3.85 -9.28
CA TYR A 131 -3.63 -4.74 -10.43
C TYR A 131 -3.64 -6.23 -10.07
N ASN A 132 -3.39 -6.58 -8.81
CA ASN A 132 -3.35 -7.96 -8.37
C ASN A 132 -4.74 -8.58 -8.38
N GLU A 133 -4.78 -9.88 -8.66
CA GLU A 133 -5.98 -10.68 -8.51
C GLU A 133 -6.39 -10.77 -7.03
N PHE A 134 -7.67 -11.07 -6.81
CA PHE A 134 -8.19 -11.33 -5.48
C PHE A 134 -7.39 -12.45 -4.76
N GLY A 135 -7.15 -12.26 -3.46
CA GLY A 135 -6.31 -13.14 -2.64
C GLY A 135 -4.80 -12.91 -2.82
N ARG A 136 -4.39 -11.98 -3.68
CA ARG A 136 -3.00 -11.53 -3.85
C ARG A 136 -2.82 -10.05 -3.50
N GLU A 137 -3.73 -9.48 -2.73
CA GLU A 137 -3.66 -8.07 -2.34
C GLU A 137 -2.40 -7.79 -1.52
N ILE A 138 -1.78 -6.63 -1.77
CA ILE A 138 -0.74 -6.09 -0.91
C ILE A 138 -1.44 -5.40 0.27
N ARG A 139 -1.20 -5.87 1.49
CA ARG A 139 -1.84 -5.39 2.72
C ARG A 139 -0.96 -4.46 3.54
N GLY A 140 0.25 -4.19 3.08
CA GLY A 140 1.20 -3.30 3.72
C GLY A 140 2.48 -3.19 2.90
N MET A 141 3.20 -2.10 3.11
CA MET A 141 4.45 -1.81 2.42
C MET A 141 5.45 -1.20 3.39
N VAL A 142 6.73 -1.53 3.20
CA VAL A 142 7.84 -0.75 3.75
C VAL A 142 8.55 -0.08 2.59
N LEU A 143 8.68 1.25 2.66
CA LEU A 143 9.50 2.05 1.75
C LEU A 143 10.68 2.61 2.56
N HIS A 144 11.92 2.25 2.18
CA HIS A 144 13.13 2.74 2.84
C HIS A 144 13.91 3.70 1.94
N CYS A 145 14.11 4.93 2.42
CA CYS A 145 14.94 5.91 1.73
C CYS A 145 16.41 5.69 2.09
N VAL A 146 17.18 5.09 1.16
CA VAL A 146 18.64 4.99 1.26
C VAL A 146 19.28 6.37 1.02
N MET A 147 18.81 7.11 0.02
CA MET A 147 19.38 8.41 -0.32
C MET A 147 18.27 9.38 -0.73
N SER A 148 18.22 10.52 -0.05
CA SER A 148 17.31 11.61 -0.42
C SER A 148 17.79 12.30 -1.69
N ALA A 149 16.84 12.80 -2.49
CA ALA A 149 17.16 13.65 -3.63
C ALA A 149 17.74 14.99 -3.15
N SER A 150 18.59 15.62 -3.97
CA SER A 150 19.14 16.95 -3.68
C SER A 150 18.08 18.05 -3.69
N ALA A 151 17.02 17.87 -4.45
CA ALA A 151 15.82 18.70 -4.48
C ALA A 151 14.62 17.88 -4.96
N GLY A 152 13.44 18.13 -4.38
CA GLY A 152 12.23 17.35 -4.65
C GLY A 152 12.30 15.93 -4.06
N GLY A 153 11.54 15.00 -4.64
CA GLY A 153 11.52 13.59 -4.21
C GLY A 153 10.63 13.33 -2.99
N GLU A 154 9.79 14.29 -2.61
CA GLU A 154 8.87 14.14 -1.50
C GLU A 154 7.74 13.16 -1.85
N ASN A 155 7.43 12.27 -0.91
CA ASN A 155 6.23 11.44 -0.99
C ASN A 155 5.01 12.21 -0.49
N ARG A 156 3.89 12.07 -1.20
CA ARG A 156 2.56 12.48 -0.71
C ARG A 156 1.81 11.22 -0.31
N LEU A 157 1.28 11.23 0.90
CA LEU A 157 0.54 10.12 1.49
C LEU A 157 -0.90 10.56 1.78
N LEU A 158 -1.84 9.63 1.68
CA LEU A 158 -3.26 9.84 1.97
C LEU A 158 -3.75 8.68 2.82
N ASP A 159 -4.40 8.98 3.95
CA ASP A 159 -5.17 7.96 4.67
C ASP A 159 -6.48 7.69 3.92
N HIS A 160 -6.55 6.52 3.30
CA HIS A 160 -7.70 6.07 2.52
C HIS A 160 -8.99 5.96 3.36
N GLU A 161 -8.88 5.72 4.68
CA GLU A 161 -10.05 5.66 5.55
C GLU A 161 -10.65 7.06 5.80
N ILE A 162 -9.83 8.11 5.81
CA ILE A 162 -10.32 9.49 5.86
C ILE A 162 -11.01 9.87 4.55
N ALA A 163 -10.43 9.49 3.41
CA ALA A 163 -11.09 9.67 2.11
C ALA A 163 -12.43 8.94 2.04
N TYR A 164 -12.49 7.70 2.55
CA TYR A 164 -13.72 6.92 2.68
C TYR A 164 -14.77 7.64 3.51
N ILE A 165 -14.41 8.13 4.71
CA ILE A 165 -15.34 8.87 5.59
C ILE A 165 -15.89 10.10 4.86
N LEU A 166 -15.03 10.91 4.24
CA LEU A 166 -15.45 12.12 3.54
C LEU A 166 -16.39 11.82 2.37
N LEU A 167 -16.16 10.74 1.63
CA LEU A 167 -17.04 10.29 0.55
C LEU A 167 -18.38 9.77 1.09
N ARG A 168 -18.36 8.91 2.11
CA ARG A 168 -19.57 8.33 2.69
C ARG A 168 -20.44 9.37 3.38
N ASP A 169 -19.85 10.33 4.08
CA ASP A 169 -20.57 11.47 4.69
C ASP A 169 -21.23 12.35 3.63
N ARG A 170 -20.62 12.45 2.44
CA ARG A 170 -21.17 13.24 1.34
C ARG A 170 -22.36 12.55 0.70
N ASP A 171 -22.21 11.26 0.39
CA ASP A 171 -23.26 10.39 -0.15
C ASP A 171 -22.82 8.90 -0.06
N PRO A 172 -23.52 8.03 0.69
CA PRO A 172 -23.20 6.61 0.74
C PRO A 172 -23.29 5.91 -0.63
N GLU A 173 -24.05 6.45 -1.59
CA GLU A 173 -24.13 5.90 -2.95
C GLU A 173 -22.78 6.01 -3.69
N PHE A 174 -21.92 6.97 -3.34
CA PHE A 174 -20.55 7.01 -3.88
C PHE A 174 -19.75 5.79 -3.47
N ILE A 175 -19.91 5.33 -2.23
CA ILE A 175 -19.26 4.11 -1.77
C ILE A 175 -19.85 2.88 -2.46
N ALA A 176 -21.19 2.82 -2.58
CA ALA A 176 -21.85 1.72 -3.29
C ALA A 176 -21.34 1.59 -4.74
N ALA A 177 -21.18 2.72 -5.44
CA ALA A 177 -20.64 2.76 -6.79
C ALA A 177 -19.17 2.34 -6.87
N LEU A 178 -18.32 2.78 -5.93
CA LEU A 178 -16.89 2.43 -5.91
C LEU A 178 -16.61 0.98 -5.46
N MET A 179 -17.53 0.40 -4.67
CA MET A 179 -17.51 -1.01 -4.29
C MET A 179 -18.21 -1.91 -5.31
N ALA A 180 -18.78 -1.33 -6.37
CA ALA A 180 -19.27 -2.11 -7.50
C ALA A 180 -18.11 -2.87 -8.13
N ASN A 181 -18.44 -4.06 -8.61
CA ASN A 181 -17.41 -5.05 -8.84
C ASN A 181 -16.67 -4.91 -10.18
N ASP A 182 -17.22 -4.05 -11.02
CA ASP A 182 -16.70 -3.63 -12.31
C ASP A 182 -16.12 -2.20 -12.24
N ALA A 183 -16.16 -1.55 -11.06
CA ALA A 183 -15.67 -0.19 -10.87
C ALA A 183 -14.17 -0.05 -11.15
N MET A 184 -13.39 -1.12 -10.88
CA MET A 184 -11.94 -1.15 -11.08
C MET A 184 -11.57 -2.12 -12.22
N THR A 185 -12.21 -2.02 -13.38
CA THR A 185 -11.83 -2.84 -14.54
C THR A 185 -10.57 -2.29 -15.19
N ILE A 186 -9.55 -3.14 -15.35
CA ILE A 186 -8.32 -2.79 -16.05
C ILE A 186 -8.61 -2.91 -17.55
N PRO A 187 -8.50 -1.82 -18.33
CA PRO A 187 -8.72 -1.88 -19.76
C PRO A 187 -7.69 -2.81 -20.41
N ALA A 188 -8.08 -3.43 -21.52
CA ALA A 188 -7.18 -4.23 -22.33
C ALA A 188 -5.93 -3.42 -22.72
N ARG A 189 -4.74 -4.00 -22.53
CA ARG A 189 -3.53 -3.41 -23.09
C ARG A 189 -3.53 -3.67 -24.60
N ILE A 190 -3.64 -2.62 -25.38
CA ILE A 190 -3.47 -2.66 -26.84
C ILE A 190 -2.01 -2.32 -27.12
N GLU A 191 -1.21 -3.31 -27.51
CA GLU A 191 0.15 -3.07 -28.00
C GLU A 191 0.11 -3.00 -29.53
N ASP A 192 0.45 -1.84 -30.11
CA ASP A 192 0.72 -1.72 -31.54
C ASP A 192 2.09 -2.32 -31.85
N VAL A 193 2.15 -3.64 -31.98
CA VAL A 193 3.34 -4.34 -32.50
C VAL A 193 3.04 -4.79 -33.92
N GLY A 194 3.54 -4.02 -34.90
CA GLY A 194 3.73 -4.49 -36.28
C GLY A 194 2.51 -5.10 -36.96
N GLY A 195 1.33 -4.49 -36.83
CA GLY A 195 0.14 -4.84 -37.63
C GLY A 195 -0.72 -6.00 -37.11
N ALA A 196 -0.41 -6.59 -35.95
CA ALA A 196 -1.28 -7.55 -35.28
C ALA A 196 -1.50 -7.14 -33.82
N SER A 197 -2.61 -6.46 -33.55
CA SER A 197 -3.05 -6.13 -32.20
C SER A 197 -3.32 -7.43 -31.42
N ARG A 198 -2.47 -7.77 -30.45
CA ARG A 198 -2.78 -8.81 -29.46
C ARG A 198 -3.63 -8.18 -28.37
N GLU A 199 -4.95 -8.35 -28.45
CA GLU A 199 -5.83 -7.99 -27.36
C GLU A 199 -5.66 -8.97 -26.19
N GLN A 200 -5.20 -8.46 -25.05
CA GLN A 200 -5.47 -9.12 -23.77
C GLN A 200 -6.74 -8.48 -23.22
N GLY A 201 -7.87 -9.20 -23.27
CA GLY A 201 -9.18 -8.69 -22.88
C GLY A 201 -9.20 -8.05 -21.49
N PRO A 202 -10.18 -7.16 -21.22
CA PRO A 202 -10.28 -6.45 -19.94
C PRO A 202 -10.27 -7.45 -18.78
N ARG A 203 -9.48 -7.14 -17.76
CA ARG A 203 -9.42 -7.94 -16.53
C ARG A 203 -10.02 -7.12 -15.40
N ALA A 204 -10.87 -7.74 -14.59
CA ALA A 204 -11.28 -7.11 -13.34
C ALA A 204 -10.04 -6.95 -12.45
N ALA A 205 -9.71 -5.72 -12.01
CA ALA A 205 -8.88 -5.60 -10.82
C ALA A 205 -9.67 -6.16 -9.64
N GLY A 206 -9.00 -6.76 -8.68
CA GLY A 206 -9.64 -7.50 -7.59
C GLY A 206 -10.63 -6.67 -6.77
N MET A 207 -11.92 -6.72 -7.11
CA MET A 207 -13.06 -6.49 -6.21
C MET A 207 -14.35 -7.13 -6.78
N ARG A 208 -14.72 -8.39 -6.41
CA ARG A 208 -16.09 -8.98 -6.51
C ARG A 208 -16.32 -10.03 -5.37
N PRO A 209 -17.56 -10.31 -4.85
CA PRO A 209 -17.86 -10.57 -3.43
C PRO A 209 -17.75 -12.08 -3.04
N PRO A 210 -18.23 -12.55 -1.86
CA PRO A 210 -17.55 -13.61 -1.11
C PRO A 210 -17.97 -15.05 -1.48
N ALA A 211 -17.11 -15.76 -2.20
CA ALA A 211 -16.78 -17.21 -2.10
C ALA A 211 -15.60 -17.47 -3.07
N SER A 212 -14.56 -18.25 -2.80
CA SER A 212 -14.47 -19.55 -2.14
C SER A 212 -13.09 -19.75 -1.46
N ALA A 213 -12.87 -20.94 -0.92
CA ALA A 213 -11.90 -21.27 0.13
C ALA A 213 -10.41 -21.20 -0.27
N ALA A 214 -9.59 -20.60 0.60
CA ALA A 214 -8.18 -20.96 0.81
C ALA A 214 -7.67 -20.45 2.17
N GLU A 215 -6.50 -20.97 2.55
CA GLU A 215 -5.71 -20.89 3.81
C GLU A 215 -5.65 -19.55 4.59
N PRO A 216 -5.28 -19.59 5.89
CA PRO A 216 -5.26 -18.41 6.76
C PRO A 216 -4.31 -17.33 6.23
N PRO A 217 -4.74 -16.05 6.16
CA PRO A 217 -3.95 -15.00 5.53
C PRO A 217 -2.80 -14.60 6.47
N THR A 218 -1.58 -14.99 6.11
CA THR A 218 -0.43 -14.13 6.40
C THR A 218 -0.49 -12.95 5.43
N ALA A 219 -0.48 -11.72 5.94
CA ALA A 219 -0.56 -10.52 5.10
C ALA A 219 0.59 -10.51 4.08
N ARG A 220 0.26 -10.49 2.79
CA ARG A 220 1.24 -10.24 1.73
C ARG A 220 1.61 -8.76 1.79
N GLY A 221 2.90 -8.45 1.79
CA GLY A 221 3.42 -7.08 1.80
C GLY A 221 4.40 -6.83 0.65
N SER A 222 4.73 -5.57 0.41
CA SER A 222 5.83 -5.18 -0.48
C SER A 222 6.97 -4.55 0.33
N ILE A 223 8.18 -4.67 -0.20
CA ILE A 223 9.33 -3.91 0.29
C ILE A 223 9.97 -3.20 -0.90
N ILE A 224 10.19 -1.92 -0.70
CA ILE A 224 10.79 -1.01 -1.66
C ILE A 224 11.97 -0.31 -0.99
#